data_AF-A0A7J3MJZ0-F1
#
_entry.id   AF-A0A7J3MJZ0-F1
#
_cell.length_a   1.000
_cell.length_b   1.000
_cell.length_c   1.000
_cell.angle_alpha   90.00
_cell.angle_beta   90.00
_cell.angle_gamma   90.00
#
_symmetry.space_group_name_H-M   'P 1'
#
loop_
_entity.id
_entity.type
_entity.pdbx_description
1 polymer ?
#
loop_
_entity_poly.entity_id
_entity_poly.type
_entity_poly.pdbx_seq_one_letter_code
_entity_poly.pdbx_strand_id
1 'polypeptide(L)'
;MFTLLTQYSILEYRKDIVLFIFVSEYIFLPLYSIFLGLHIIRESNVTAFELSLIKDWGAVYYGKLFVLLVGYIPVAIGSIGLLILYNNYELILPLMTRITSYIAINMCTSVLLSTSFALVILVTFNFLIPVSSLIVFQTLPYGQVLDYLTSLFMYFTAPLTSYVNFERMSISITTGLLTSIIISLLLILLFREIFRKREISF
;
A
#
# COMPACT_ATOMS: atom_id res chain seq x y z
N MET A 1 42.18 -1.85 -8.51
CA MET A 1 41.65 -2.76 -7.47
C MET A 1 40.58 -2.08 -6.62
N PHE A 2 40.84 -0.90 -6.04
CA PHE A 2 39.82 -0.10 -5.34
C PHE A 2 38.59 0.26 -6.18
N THR A 3 38.76 0.59 -7.46
CA THR A 3 37.67 0.91 -8.41
C THR A 3 36.81 -0.28 -8.81
N LEU A 4 37.35 -1.49 -8.79
CA LEU A 4 36.61 -2.73 -9.09
C LEU A 4 35.83 -3.20 -7.87
N LEU A 5 36.39 -3.05 -6.66
CA LEU A 5 35.69 -3.36 -5.41
C LEU A 5 34.52 -2.40 -5.17
N THR A 6 34.67 -1.10 -5.48
CA THR A 6 33.56 -0.14 -5.38
C THR A 6 32.48 -0.40 -6.41
N GLN A 7 32.82 -0.76 -7.66
CA GLN A 7 31.83 -1.14 -8.66
C GLN A 7 31.10 -2.44 -8.29
N TYR A 8 31.81 -3.42 -7.74
CA TYR A 8 31.23 -4.68 -7.28
C TYR A 8 30.28 -4.46 -6.09
N SER A 9 30.68 -3.66 -5.09
CA SER A 9 29.82 -3.31 -3.95
C SER A 9 28.59 -2.50 -4.37
N ILE A 10 28.69 -1.63 -5.38
CA ILE A 10 27.55 -0.88 -5.92
C ILE A 10 26.58 -1.80 -6.68
N LEU A 11 27.10 -2.81 -7.39
CA LEU A 11 26.29 -3.79 -8.13
C LEU A 11 25.57 -4.76 -7.19
N GLU A 12 26.24 -5.26 -6.13
CA GLU A 12 25.60 -6.10 -5.10
C GLU A 12 24.56 -5.30 -4.31
N TYR A 13 24.88 -4.07 -3.89
CA TYR A 13 23.95 -3.17 -3.20
C TYR A 13 22.69 -2.87 -4.03
N ARG A 14 22.84 -2.60 -5.32
CA ARG A 14 21.68 -2.42 -6.23
C ARG A 14 20.86 -3.69 -6.40
N LYS A 15 21.49 -4.86 -6.40
CA LYS A 15 20.79 -6.16 -6.54
C LYS A 15 19.91 -6.46 -5.32
N ASP A 16 20.40 -6.17 -4.12
CA ASP A 16 19.65 -6.41 -2.87
C ASP A 16 18.45 -5.47 -2.73
N ILE A 17 18.59 -4.21 -3.13
CA ILE A 17 17.48 -3.24 -3.16
C ILE A 17 16.40 -3.68 -4.14
N VAL A 18 16.78 -4.06 -5.37
CA VAL A 18 15.81 -4.48 -6.39
C VAL A 18 15.09 -5.75 -5.96
N LEU A 19 15.80 -6.72 -5.35
CA LEU A 19 15.19 -7.91 -4.79
C LEU A 19 14.23 -7.58 -3.64
N PHE A 20 14.63 -6.70 -2.72
CA PHE A 20 13.77 -6.25 -1.63
C PHE A 20 12.49 -5.61 -2.17
N ILE A 21 12.60 -4.69 -3.13
CA ILE A 21 11.44 -4.03 -3.73
C ILE A 21 10.54 -5.06 -4.41
N PHE A 22 11.12 -5.97 -5.18
CA PHE A 22 10.34 -6.97 -5.88
C PHE A 22 9.56 -7.87 -4.92
N VAL A 23 10.25 -8.41 -3.90
CA VAL A 23 9.63 -9.29 -2.91
C VAL A 23 8.61 -8.54 -2.06
N SER A 24 8.93 -7.33 -1.59
CA SER A 24 8.04 -6.58 -0.72
C SER A 24 6.82 -6.02 -1.45
N GLU A 25 7.00 -5.33 -2.58
CA GLU A 25 5.94 -4.61 -3.26
C GLU A 25 5.02 -5.50 -4.08
N TYR A 26 5.52 -6.62 -4.64
CA TYR A 26 4.76 -7.47 -5.56
C TYR A 26 4.40 -8.85 -5.02
N ILE A 27 4.96 -9.28 -3.89
CA ILE A 27 4.69 -10.62 -3.33
C ILE A 27 4.23 -10.52 -1.88
N PHE A 28 5.14 -10.19 -0.97
CA PHE A 28 4.93 -10.30 0.46
C PHE A 28 3.88 -9.34 0.99
N LEU A 29 4.03 -8.02 0.75
CA LEU A 29 3.08 -7.05 1.27
C LEU A 29 1.68 -7.15 0.61
N PRO A 30 1.55 -7.37 -0.70
CA PRO A 30 0.25 -7.66 -1.32
C PRO A 30 -0.49 -8.83 -0.68
N LEU A 31 0.18 -9.98 -0.51
CA LEU A 31 -0.42 -11.16 0.12
C LEU A 31 -0.81 -10.86 1.55
N TYR A 32 0.09 -10.26 2.33
CA TYR A 32 -0.17 -9.90 3.72
C TYR A 32 -1.37 -8.96 3.85
N SER A 33 -1.44 -7.94 3.00
CA SER A 33 -2.54 -6.99 2.95
C SER A 33 -3.87 -7.67 2.61
N ILE A 34 -3.89 -8.59 1.66
CA ILE A 34 -5.09 -9.37 1.31
C ILE A 34 -5.55 -10.23 2.49
N PHE A 35 -4.62 -10.94 3.16
CA PHE A 35 -4.97 -11.77 4.32
C PHE A 35 -5.54 -10.93 5.46
N LEU A 36 -4.95 -9.77 5.75
CA LEU A 36 -5.46 -8.82 6.74
C LEU A 36 -6.83 -8.26 6.33
N GLY A 37 -6.99 -7.87 5.08
CA GLY A 37 -8.25 -7.38 4.53
C GLY A 37 -9.38 -8.39 4.68
N LEU A 38 -9.15 -9.63 4.27
CA LEU A 38 -10.12 -10.72 4.39
C LEU A 38 -10.46 -11.04 5.85
N HIS A 39 -9.53 -10.87 6.80
CA HIS A 39 -9.83 -11.06 8.22
C HIS A 39 -10.85 -10.05 8.76
N ILE A 40 -10.88 -8.84 8.19
CA ILE A 40 -11.71 -7.71 8.63
C ILE A 40 -13.01 -7.63 7.82
N ILE A 41 -12.98 -8.09 6.59
CA ILE A 41 -14.15 -8.28 5.73
C ILE A 41 -14.81 -9.59 6.14
N ARG A 42 -15.48 -9.54 7.29
CA ARG A 42 -16.28 -10.65 7.80
C ARG A 42 -17.65 -10.63 7.17
N GLU A 43 -18.28 -11.80 7.12
CA GLU A 43 -19.66 -11.94 6.63
C GLU A 43 -20.60 -10.94 7.31
N SER A 44 -21.66 -10.55 6.59
CA SER A 44 -22.69 -9.62 7.07
C SER A 44 -23.24 -10.01 8.46
N ASN A 45 -23.33 -11.31 8.73
CA ASN A 45 -23.80 -11.86 10.00
C ASN A 45 -22.89 -11.51 11.18
N VAL A 46 -21.57 -11.51 10.97
CA VAL A 46 -20.62 -11.15 12.03
C VAL A 46 -20.64 -9.66 12.28
N THR A 47 -20.73 -8.85 11.23
CA THR A 47 -20.87 -7.39 11.38
C THR A 47 -22.18 -7.05 12.11
N ALA A 48 -23.28 -7.73 11.79
CA ALA A 48 -24.55 -7.58 12.51
C ALA A 48 -24.45 -7.99 13.99
N PHE A 49 -23.71 -9.06 14.29
CA PHE A 49 -23.42 -9.46 15.67
C PHE A 49 -22.59 -8.41 16.42
N GLU A 50 -21.50 -7.91 15.83
CA GLU A 50 -20.66 -6.86 16.40
C GLU A 50 -21.48 -5.59 16.71
N LEU A 51 -22.38 -5.21 15.80
CA LEU A 51 -23.31 -4.09 16.00
C LEU A 51 -24.34 -4.36 17.09
N SER A 52 -24.84 -5.58 17.21
CA SER A 52 -25.79 -5.92 18.28
C SER A 52 -25.17 -5.79 19.67
N LEU A 53 -23.85 -6.01 19.78
CA LEU A 53 -23.09 -5.86 21.02
C LEU A 53 -22.71 -4.40 21.30
N ILE A 54 -22.16 -3.71 20.30
CA ILE A 54 -21.53 -2.38 20.48
C ILE A 54 -22.55 -1.25 20.31
N LYS A 55 -23.61 -1.46 19.53
CA LYS A 55 -24.69 -0.50 19.22
C LYS A 55 -24.22 0.84 18.62
N ASP A 56 -22.99 0.89 18.10
CA ASP A 56 -22.43 2.07 17.43
C ASP A 56 -21.57 1.64 16.22
N TRP A 57 -21.98 2.09 15.04
CA TRP A 57 -21.26 1.84 13.78
C TRP A 57 -19.90 2.56 13.74
N GLY A 58 -19.78 3.70 14.41
CA GLY A 58 -18.51 4.41 14.55
C GLY A 58 -17.49 3.57 15.30
N ALA A 59 -17.88 3.02 16.45
CA ALA A 59 -17.03 2.12 17.23
C ALA A 59 -16.62 0.86 16.45
N VAL A 60 -17.51 0.26 15.65
CA VAL A 60 -17.16 -0.87 14.76
C VAL A 60 -16.13 -0.45 13.71
N TYR A 61 -16.30 0.71 13.07
CA TYR A 61 -15.34 1.25 12.11
C TYR A 61 -13.94 1.44 12.72
N TYR A 62 -13.88 2.09 13.89
CA TYR A 62 -12.62 2.31 14.59
C TYR A 62 -11.99 1.01 15.09
N GLY A 63 -12.79 0.02 15.50
CA GLY A 63 -12.32 -1.31 15.84
C GLY A 63 -11.62 -1.99 14.65
N LYS A 64 -12.23 -1.94 13.46
CA LYS A 64 -11.64 -2.48 12.23
C LYS A 64 -10.35 -1.75 11.84
N LEU A 65 -10.35 -0.41 11.91
CA LEU A 65 -9.14 0.38 11.68
C LEU A 65 -8.03 0.05 12.67
N PHE A 66 -8.36 -0.12 13.95
CA PHE A 66 -7.41 -0.51 14.98
C PHE A 66 -6.80 -1.88 14.70
N VAL A 67 -7.61 -2.87 14.31
CA VAL A 67 -7.12 -4.21 13.92
C VAL A 67 -6.18 -4.12 12.71
N LEU A 68 -6.49 -3.30 11.69
CA LEU A 68 -5.55 -3.07 10.59
C LEU A 68 -4.24 -2.46 11.07
N LEU A 69 -4.31 -1.38 11.86
CA LEU A 69 -3.12 -0.67 12.34
C LEU A 69 -2.22 -1.62 13.12
N VAL A 70 -2.78 -2.36 14.08
CA VAL A 70 -2.03 -3.37 14.86
C VAL A 70 -1.51 -4.50 13.96
N GLY A 71 -2.32 -4.94 13.01
CA GLY A 71 -1.96 -5.96 12.04
C GLY A 71 -0.74 -5.58 11.19
N TYR A 72 -0.59 -4.32 10.78
CA TYR A 72 0.57 -3.89 10.01
C TYR A 72 1.83 -3.66 10.83
N ILE A 73 1.77 -3.57 12.17
CA ILE A 73 2.94 -3.31 13.02
C ILE A 73 4.07 -4.34 12.81
N PRO A 74 3.83 -5.67 12.86
CA PRO A 74 4.90 -6.65 12.70
C PRO A 74 5.61 -6.53 11.34
N VAL A 75 4.84 -6.26 10.28
CA VAL A 75 5.37 -6.09 8.93
C VAL A 75 6.13 -4.78 8.78
N ALA A 76 5.63 -3.69 9.34
CA ALA A 76 6.32 -2.41 9.35
C ALA A 76 7.66 -2.52 10.09
N ILE A 77 7.66 -3.08 11.30
CA ILE A 77 8.88 -3.26 12.11
C ILE A 77 9.87 -4.18 11.40
N GLY A 78 9.42 -5.33 10.89
CA GLY A 78 10.30 -6.28 10.20
C GLY A 78 10.92 -5.68 8.94
N SER A 79 10.12 -5.01 8.11
CA SER A 79 10.57 -4.41 6.85
C SER A 79 11.49 -3.20 7.09
N ILE A 80 11.16 -2.33 8.05
CA ILE A 80 12.01 -1.21 8.45
C ILE A 80 13.32 -1.72 9.07
N GLY A 81 13.25 -2.75 9.91
CA GLY A 81 14.42 -3.39 10.51
C GLY A 81 15.38 -3.91 9.44
N LEU A 82 14.87 -4.59 8.41
CA LEU A 82 15.68 -5.01 7.25
C LEU A 82 16.29 -3.80 6.54
N LEU A 83 15.51 -2.75 6.26
CA LEU A 83 16.03 -1.55 5.60
C LEU A 83 17.16 -0.88 6.39
N ILE A 84 17.05 -0.81 7.72
CA ILE A 84 18.09 -0.27 8.60
C ILE A 84 19.33 -1.16 8.55
N LEU A 85 19.18 -2.49 8.63
CA LEU A 85 20.30 -3.43 8.57
C LEU A 85 21.09 -3.33 7.26
N TYR A 86 20.41 -3.04 6.14
CA TYR A 86 21.03 -2.87 4.82
C TYR A 86 21.36 -1.40 4.48
N ASN A 87 21.29 -0.46 5.44
CA ASN A 87 21.54 0.98 5.25
C ASN A 87 20.69 1.64 4.14
N ASN A 88 19.47 1.14 3.91
CA ASN A 88 18.54 1.60 2.89
C ASN A 88 17.42 2.48 3.46
N TYR A 89 17.81 3.51 4.24
CA TYR A 89 16.88 4.39 4.94
C TYR A 89 15.92 5.15 4.00
N GLU A 90 16.36 5.40 2.77
CA GLU A 90 15.60 6.17 1.79
C GLU A 90 14.31 5.47 1.34
N LEU A 91 14.23 4.14 1.47
CA LEU A 91 13.06 3.34 1.14
C LEU A 91 12.02 3.28 2.26
N ILE A 92 12.32 3.81 3.45
CA ILE A 92 11.39 3.80 4.59
C ILE A 92 10.13 4.61 4.26
N LEU A 93 10.28 5.79 3.68
CA LEU A 93 9.13 6.65 3.35
C LEU A 93 8.24 6.03 2.23
N PRO A 94 8.78 5.52 1.11
CA PRO A 94 8.01 4.74 0.14
C PRO A 94 7.29 3.52 0.76
N LEU A 95 7.97 2.78 1.65
CA LEU A 95 7.38 1.63 2.35
C LEU A 95 6.20 2.05 3.24
N MET A 96 6.36 3.12 4.03
CA MET A 96 5.29 3.66 4.86
C MET A 96 4.12 4.19 4.04
N THR A 97 4.41 4.79 2.88
CA THR A 97 3.38 5.19 1.91
C THR A 97 2.60 3.97 1.46
N ARG A 98 3.29 2.88 1.10
CA ARG A 98 2.65 1.62 0.67
C ARG A 98 1.73 1.03 1.74
N ILE A 99 2.21 0.94 2.97
CA ILE A 99 1.43 0.43 4.10
C ILE A 99 0.18 1.29 4.32
N THR A 100 0.32 2.62 4.25
CA THR A 100 -0.80 3.55 4.42
C THR A 100 -1.84 3.40 3.31
N SER A 101 -1.41 3.26 2.05
CA SER A 101 -2.30 3.00 0.92
C SER A 101 -3.03 1.66 1.08
N TYR A 102 -2.36 0.62 1.56
CA TYR A 102 -3.01 -0.66 1.87
C TYR A 102 -4.04 -0.55 2.99
N ILE A 103 -3.78 0.19 4.05
CA ILE A 103 -4.78 0.45 5.10
C ILE A 103 -6.00 1.13 4.48
N ALA A 104 -5.80 2.15 3.64
CA ALA A 104 -6.90 2.85 2.96
C ALA A 104 -7.74 1.93 2.06
N ILE A 105 -7.08 1.08 1.26
CA ILE A 105 -7.75 0.10 0.40
C ILE A 105 -8.52 -0.92 1.24
N ASN A 106 -7.93 -1.46 2.30
CA ASN A 106 -8.59 -2.42 3.17
C ASN A 106 -9.82 -1.81 3.86
N MET A 107 -9.72 -0.57 4.36
CA MET A 107 -10.85 0.15 4.94
C MET A 107 -11.96 0.40 3.91
N CYS A 108 -11.62 0.80 2.69
CA CYS A 108 -12.58 0.89 1.57
C CYS A 108 -13.34 -0.42 1.39
N THR A 109 -12.63 -1.55 1.35
CA THR A 109 -13.25 -2.85 1.12
C THR A 109 -14.07 -3.36 2.30
N SER A 110 -13.76 -2.93 3.53
CA SER A 110 -14.51 -3.29 4.75
C SER A 110 -15.96 -2.77 4.78
N VAL A 111 -16.27 -1.80 3.92
CA VAL A 111 -17.62 -1.26 3.73
C VAL A 111 -18.46 -2.19 2.86
N LEU A 112 -17.85 -3.09 2.09
CA LEU A 112 -18.56 -3.97 1.16
C LEU A 112 -19.20 -5.14 1.92
N LEU A 113 -20.44 -5.51 1.55
CA LEU A 113 -21.15 -6.65 2.15
C LEU A 113 -20.76 -8.00 1.54
N SER A 114 -20.22 -7.98 0.33
CA SER A 114 -19.82 -9.19 -0.39
C SER A 114 -18.31 -9.41 -0.30
N THR A 115 -17.91 -10.50 0.34
CA THR A 115 -16.51 -10.93 0.42
C THR A 115 -15.92 -11.16 -0.98
N SER A 116 -16.70 -11.69 -1.92
CA SER A 116 -16.25 -11.90 -3.31
C SER A 116 -15.90 -10.58 -4.00
N PHE A 117 -16.75 -9.57 -3.86
CA PHE A 117 -16.50 -8.25 -4.47
C PHE A 117 -15.31 -7.54 -3.80
N ALA A 118 -15.21 -7.64 -2.48
CA ALA A 118 -14.05 -7.20 -1.73
C ALA A 118 -12.75 -7.86 -2.20
N LEU A 119 -12.75 -9.18 -2.40
CA LEU A 119 -11.58 -9.93 -2.87
C LEU A 119 -11.13 -9.45 -4.25
N VAL A 120 -12.06 -9.19 -5.18
CA VAL A 120 -11.74 -8.64 -6.50
C VAL A 120 -11.03 -7.29 -6.38
N ILE A 121 -11.53 -6.39 -5.53
CA ILE A 121 -10.91 -5.07 -5.30
C ILE A 121 -9.53 -5.24 -4.65
N LEU A 122 -9.41 -6.08 -3.63
CA LEU A 122 -8.14 -6.35 -2.96
C LEU A 122 -7.11 -6.91 -3.95
N VAL A 123 -7.44 -7.94 -4.74
CA VAL A 123 -6.52 -8.49 -5.74
C VAL A 123 -6.14 -7.44 -6.79
N THR A 124 -7.09 -6.63 -7.24
CA THR A 124 -6.83 -5.61 -8.26
C THR A 124 -5.84 -4.55 -7.75
N PHE A 125 -6.09 -3.97 -6.57
CA PHE A 125 -5.26 -2.89 -6.04
C PHE A 125 -3.96 -3.36 -5.37
N ASN A 126 -3.92 -4.59 -4.84
CA ASN A 126 -2.72 -5.13 -4.21
C ASN A 126 -1.78 -5.84 -5.21
N PHE A 127 -2.30 -6.42 -6.31
CA PHE A 127 -1.49 -7.13 -7.32
C PHE A 127 -1.56 -6.51 -8.71
N LEU A 128 -2.74 -6.48 -9.33
CA LEU A 128 -2.85 -6.20 -10.77
C LEU A 128 -2.33 -4.79 -11.11
N ILE A 129 -2.75 -3.79 -10.33
CA ILE A 129 -2.35 -2.40 -10.55
C ILE A 129 -0.86 -2.18 -10.23
N PRO A 130 -0.31 -2.66 -9.10
CA PRO A 130 1.14 -2.57 -8.87
C PRO A 130 1.94 -3.27 -9.97
N VAL A 131 1.54 -4.47 -10.39
CA VAL A 131 2.26 -5.17 -11.47
C VAL A 131 2.17 -4.40 -12.79
N SER A 132 1.04 -3.75 -13.09
CA SER A 132 0.94 -2.93 -14.30
C SER A 132 1.88 -1.71 -14.28
N SER A 133 2.24 -1.18 -13.11
CA SER A 133 3.26 -0.13 -13.00
C SER A 133 4.62 -0.56 -13.56
N LEU A 134 5.03 -1.82 -13.37
CA LEU A 134 6.27 -2.35 -13.94
C LEU A 134 6.24 -2.31 -15.47
N ILE A 135 5.11 -2.72 -16.05
CA ILE A 135 4.91 -2.73 -17.49
C ILE A 135 4.98 -1.31 -18.03
N VAL A 136 4.36 -0.33 -17.34
CA VAL A 136 4.43 1.08 -17.73
C VAL A 136 5.88 1.58 -17.72
N PHE A 137 6.65 1.32 -16.66
CA PHE A 137 8.04 1.75 -16.62
C PHE A 137 8.92 1.04 -17.66
N GLN A 138 8.67 -0.22 -17.98
CA GLN A 138 9.41 -0.98 -19.00
C GLN A 138 9.11 -0.53 -20.42
N THR A 139 7.87 -0.12 -20.69
CA THR A 139 7.41 0.29 -22.03
C THR A 139 7.67 1.77 -22.33
N LEU A 140 7.94 2.58 -21.29
CA LEU A 140 8.22 4.00 -21.45
C LEU A 140 9.53 4.23 -22.24
N PRO A 141 9.51 4.97 -23.36
CA PRO A 141 10.70 5.28 -24.14
C PRO A 141 11.78 5.99 -23.31
N TYR A 142 13.05 5.74 -23.64
CA TYR A 142 14.18 6.41 -22.98
C TYR A 142 14.08 7.93 -23.12
N GLY A 143 14.24 8.63 -21.99
CA GLY A 143 14.15 10.09 -21.91
C GLY A 143 12.73 10.65 -21.84
N GLN A 144 11.70 9.80 -21.91
CA GLN A 144 10.32 10.22 -21.61
C GLN A 144 10.01 10.10 -20.13
N VAL A 145 9.10 10.96 -19.69
CA VAL A 145 8.63 11.09 -18.32
C VAL A 145 7.12 10.89 -18.33
N LEU A 146 6.59 10.20 -17.32
CA LEU A 146 5.15 10.03 -17.14
C LEU A 146 4.47 11.38 -16.89
N ASP A 147 3.26 11.55 -17.42
CA ASP A 147 2.45 12.72 -17.13
C ASP A 147 2.11 12.81 -15.63
N TYR A 148 1.63 13.99 -15.21
CA TYR A 148 1.43 14.29 -13.79
C TYR A 148 0.44 13.33 -13.11
N LEU A 149 -0.70 13.05 -13.75
CA LEU A 149 -1.73 12.20 -13.16
C LEU A 149 -1.26 10.76 -13.04
N THR A 150 -0.63 10.22 -14.09
CA THR A 150 -0.05 8.87 -14.05
C THR A 150 1.07 8.78 -13.02
N SER A 151 1.93 9.80 -12.90
CA SER A 151 2.98 9.84 -11.87
C SER A 151 2.39 9.78 -10.45
N LEU A 152 1.34 10.55 -10.18
CA LEU A 152 0.67 10.55 -8.88
C LEU A 152 0.03 9.18 -8.60
N PHE A 153 -0.63 8.59 -9.60
CA PHE A 153 -1.20 7.25 -9.49
C PHE A 153 -0.12 6.20 -9.19
N MET A 154 1.02 6.25 -9.86
CA MET A 154 2.15 5.33 -9.63
C MET A 154 2.74 5.48 -8.23
N TYR A 155 2.87 6.70 -7.69
CA TYR A 155 3.29 6.89 -6.29
C TYR A 155 2.28 6.30 -5.29
N PHE A 156 0.98 6.30 -5.60
CA PHE A 156 -0.03 5.68 -4.76
C PHE A 156 -0.03 4.15 -4.86
N THR A 157 0.14 3.61 -6.08
CA THR A 157 -0.04 2.18 -6.35
C THR A 157 1.24 1.37 -6.24
N ALA A 158 2.40 1.96 -6.49
CA ALA A 158 3.70 1.30 -6.46
C ALA A 158 4.80 2.27 -6.01
N PRO A 159 4.73 2.80 -4.77
CA PRO A 159 5.67 3.81 -4.27
C PRO A 159 7.14 3.35 -4.24
N LEU A 160 7.44 2.07 -3.99
CA LEU A 160 8.84 1.60 -3.95
C LEU A 160 9.44 1.57 -5.35
N THR A 161 8.69 1.07 -6.33
CA THR A 161 9.11 1.07 -7.73
C THR A 161 9.15 2.48 -8.32
N SER A 162 8.19 3.33 -7.95
CA SER A 162 8.20 4.75 -8.34
C SER A 162 9.39 5.50 -7.76
N TYR A 163 9.83 5.13 -6.55
CA TYR A 163 11.04 5.69 -5.95
C TYR A 163 12.29 5.33 -6.77
N VAL A 164 12.45 4.07 -7.19
CA VAL A 164 13.61 3.67 -8.02
C VAL A 164 13.57 4.28 -9.42
N ASN A 165 12.37 4.52 -9.96
CA ASN A 165 12.18 5.09 -11.28
C ASN A 165 11.85 6.59 -11.24
N PHE A 166 12.23 7.32 -10.19
CA PHE A 166 11.81 8.70 -9.99
C PHE A 166 12.22 9.65 -11.13
N GLU A 167 13.32 9.37 -11.82
CA GLU A 167 13.77 10.16 -12.98
C GLU A 167 12.79 10.09 -14.17
N ARG A 168 11.92 9.07 -14.18
CA ARG A 168 10.86 8.86 -15.17
C ARG A 168 9.51 9.42 -14.72
N MET A 169 9.48 10.13 -13.60
CA MET A 169 8.27 10.71 -13.00
C MET A 169 8.27 12.23 -13.18
N SER A 170 7.12 12.83 -13.50
CA SER A 170 7.02 14.30 -13.63
C SER A 170 6.86 15.01 -12.29
N ILE A 171 6.65 14.26 -11.22
CA ILE A 171 6.49 14.76 -9.85
C ILE A 171 7.72 14.36 -9.05
N SER A 172 8.20 15.26 -8.19
CA SER A 172 9.27 14.95 -7.26
C SER A 172 8.86 13.85 -6.27
N ILE A 173 9.84 13.07 -5.80
CA ILE A 173 9.63 11.97 -4.85
C ILE A 173 8.82 12.43 -3.63
N THR A 174 9.23 13.53 -3.02
CA THR A 174 8.61 14.05 -1.79
C THR A 174 7.15 14.45 -2.02
N THR A 175 6.86 15.17 -3.10
CA THR A 175 5.50 15.58 -3.43
C THR A 175 4.62 14.38 -3.76
N GLY A 176 5.11 13.41 -4.54
CA GLY A 176 4.36 12.21 -4.91
C GLY A 176 4.01 11.31 -3.71
N LEU A 177 4.97 11.06 -2.82
CA LEU A 177 4.75 10.25 -1.63
C LEU A 177 3.82 10.95 -0.63
N LEU A 178 4.03 12.24 -0.34
CA LEU A 178 3.17 12.99 0.58
C LEU A 178 1.74 13.11 0.07
N THR A 179 1.55 13.39 -1.22
CA THR A 179 0.19 13.43 -1.81
C THR A 179 -0.48 12.06 -1.72
N SER A 180 0.25 10.97 -1.94
CA SER A 180 -0.27 9.61 -1.79
C SER A 180 -0.68 9.28 -0.35
N ILE A 181 0.09 9.71 0.64
CA ILE A 181 -0.26 9.59 2.07
C ILE A 181 -1.53 10.40 2.37
N ILE A 182 -1.58 11.66 1.93
CA ILE A 182 -2.74 12.53 2.14
C ILE A 182 -4.00 11.91 1.53
N ILE A 183 -3.93 11.43 0.29
CA ILE A 183 -5.06 10.76 -0.38
C ILE A 183 -5.48 9.50 0.40
N SER A 184 -4.52 8.70 0.87
CA SER A 184 -4.81 7.50 1.65
C SER A 184 -5.54 7.85 2.96
N LEU A 185 -5.10 8.90 3.67
CA LEU A 185 -5.76 9.39 4.88
C LEU A 185 -7.15 9.95 4.59
N LEU A 186 -7.31 10.70 3.50
CA LEU A 186 -8.61 11.20 3.06
C LEU A 186 -9.58 10.08 2.72
N LEU A 187 -9.12 8.99 2.07
CA LEU A 187 -9.93 7.81 1.82
C LEU A 187 -10.38 7.17 3.14
N ILE A 188 -9.47 6.97 4.11
CA ILE A 188 -9.82 6.45 5.44
C ILE A 188 -10.89 7.34 6.11
N LEU A 189 -10.77 8.66 6.04
CA LEU A 189 -11.77 9.55 6.61
C LEU A 189 -13.10 9.52 5.86
N LEU A 190 -13.06 9.45 4.53
CA LEU A 190 -14.26 9.42 3.69
C LEU A 190 -15.05 8.12 3.88
N PHE A 191 -14.37 6.98 4.00
CA PHE A 191 -15.04 5.70 4.21
C PHE A 191 -15.70 5.56 5.57
N ARG A 192 -15.24 6.31 6.59
CA ARG A 192 -15.96 6.43 7.86
C ARG A 192 -17.38 6.98 7.64
N GLU A 193 -17.51 8.03 6.83
CA GLU A 193 -18.81 8.66 6.56
C GLU A 193 -19.74 7.73 5.78
N ILE A 194 -19.19 6.95 4.83
CA ILE A 194 -19.98 5.94 4.10
C ILE A 194 -20.43 4.82 5.04
N PHE A 195 -19.54 4.35 5.93
CA PHE A 195 -19.86 3.32 6.91
C PHE A 195 -20.97 3.78 7.85
N ARG A 196 -20.92 5.04 8.32
CA ARG A 196 -21.99 5.65 9.12
C ARG A 196 -23.30 5.77 8.34
N LYS A 197 -23.30 6.19 7.07
CA LYS A 197 -24.56 6.31 6.31
C LYS A 197 -25.27 4.97 6.11
N ARG A 198 -24.55 3.85 6.09
CA ARG A 198 -25.15 2.51 6.01
C ARG A 198 -25.92 2.11 7.27
N GLU A 199 -25.65 2.74 8.41
CA GLU A 199 -26.46 2.64 9.64
C GLU A 199 -27.95 2.90 9.38
N ILE A 200 -28.26 3.83 8.46
CA ILE A 200 -29.63 4.30 8.21
C ILE A 200 -30.41 3.34 7.30
N SER A 201 -29.70 2.44 6.60
CA SER A 201 -30.29 1.52 5.60
C SER A 201 -30.54 0.10 6.12
N PHE A 202 -30.11 -0.20 7.35
CA PHE A 202 -30.37 -1.45 8.07
C PHE A 202 -31.37 -1.19 9.20
#